data_AF-A0A4U7EYI9-F1
#
_entry.id   AF-A0A4U7EYI9-F1
#
_cell.length_a   1.000
_cell.length_b   1.000
_cell.length_c   1.000
_cell.angle_alpha   90.00
_cell.angle_beta   90.00
_cell.angle_gamma   90.00
#
_symmetry.space_group_name_H-M   'P 1'
#
loop_
_entity.id
_entity.type
_entity.pdbx_description
1 polymer ?
#
loop_
_entity_poly.entity_id
_entity_poly.type
_entity_poly.pdbx_seq_one_letter_code
_entity_poly.pdbx_strand_id
1 'polypeptide(L)'
;EVTGRAAERIDMVVDHVRELAGVDAAVRLESENSFPSNIGFGSSSSGFAAAALALVEAAGLDLTLPEVSTVARRGSSSAARAVTGAYSRLDAGLNDADCRSHRLDVGVSEDGFDPEEDLRIVAAHVPAYKETEEAHREAAESHMMQARTAHVQDQLVEMTDALRDGEFDRIFETAEHDSLSLTATTMTGPAGWVYWQPETIAVFNAVRELREEGVPVYFSTDTGASVYV
;
A
#
# COMPACT_ATOMS: atom_id res chain seq x y z
N GLU A 1 10.33 19.09 14.39
CA GLU A 1 11.63 18.41 14.19
C GLU A 1 11.39 16.92 14.26
N VAL A 2 11.81 16.16 13.26
CA VAL A 2 11.61 14.70 13.18
C VAL A 2 12.87 14.03 13.72
N THR A 3 12.73 12.96 14.51
CA THR A 3 13.86 12.27 15.14
C THR A 3 13.77 10.74 14.97
N GLY A 4 14.87 10.05 15.27
CA GLY A 4 14.94 8.59 15.24
C GLY A 4 14.70 8.00 13.85
N ARG A 5 14.01 6.85 13.81
CA ARG A 5 13.82 6.06 12.58
C ARG A 5 13.15 6.84 11.44
N ALA A 6 12.24 7.74 11.77
CA ALA A 6 11.58 8.58 10.78
C ALA A 6 12.57 9.56 10.12
N ALA A 7 13.49 10.15 10.89
CA ALA A 7 14.53 11.02 10.34
C ALA A 7 15.49 10.24 9.43
N GLU A 8 15.95 9.05 9.86
CA GLU A 8 16.82 8.19 9.04
C GLU A 8 16.21 7.87 7.67
N ARG A 9 14.91 7.56 7.63
CA ARG A 9 14.19 7.27 6.38
C ARG A 9 14.05 8.50 5.48
N ILE A 10 13.93 9.70 6.05
CA ILE A 10 13.95 10.96 5.31
C ILE A 10 15.35 11.19 4.74
N ASP A 11 16.40 11.03 5.55
CA ASP A 11 17.78 11.21 5.13
C ASP A 11 18.13 10.25 3.98
N MET A 12 17.72 8.99 4.03
CA MET A 12 17.90 8.03 2.93
C MET A 12 17.31 8.49 1.60
N VAL A 13 16.15 9.17 1.62
CA VAL A 13 15.51 9.70 0.41
C VAL A 13 16.24 10.95 -0.09
N VAL A 14 16.58 11.85 0.82
CA VAL A 14 17.30 13.10 0.51
C VAL A 14 18.68 12.81 -0.07
N ASP A 15 19.44 11.92 0.57
CA ASP A 15 20.79 11.56 0.13
C ASP A 15 20.77 10.88 -1.23
N HIS A 16 19.77 10.04 -1.49
CA HIS A 16 19.64 9.43 -2.82
C HIS A 16 19.34 10.46 -3.91
N VAL A 17 18.48 11.45 -3.66
CA VAL A 17 18.23 12.52 -4.63
C VAL A 17 19.48 13.38 -4.85
N ARG A 18 20.24 13.67 -3.79
CA ARG A 18 21.54 14.35 -3.88
C ARG A 18 22.54 13.61 -4.75
N GLU A 19 22.64 12.30 -4.58
CA GLU A 19 23.48 11.42 -5.40
C GLU A 19 23.07 11.48 -6.88
N LEU A 20 21.77 11.36 -7.18
CA LEU A 20 21.26 11.41 -8.56
C LEU A 20 21.50 12.77 -9.22
N ALA A 21 21.34 13.87 -8.48
CA ALA A 21 21.53 15.22 -8.98
C ALA A 21 22.99 15.70 -8.95
N GLY A 22 23.88 14.99 -8.26
CA GLY A 22 25.27 15.43 -8.06
C GLY A 22 25.38 16.73 -7.25
N VAL A 23 24.50 16.93 -6.27
CA VAL A 23 24.44 18.15 -5.42
C VAL A 23 24.63 17.81 -3.94
N ASP A 24 25.19 18.74 -3.17
CA ASP A 24 25.38 18.60 -1.72
C ASP A 24 24.71 19.76 -0.95
N ALA A 25 23.58 20.24 -1.47
CA ALA A 25 22.85 21.36 -0.87
C ALA A 25 22.13 20.93 0.41
N ALA A 26 22.07 21.82 1.40
CA ALA A 26 21.23 21.64 2.57
C ALA A 26 19.74 21.61 2.15
N VAL A 27 18.97 20.69 2.74
CA VAL A 27 17.54 20.51 2.44
C VAL A 27 16.72 20.93 3.65
N ARG A 28 15.65 21.69 3.39
CA ARG A 28 14.57 21.94 4.35
C ARG A 28 13.31 21.26 3.79
N LEU A 29 12.88 20.19 4.45
CA LEU A 29 11.66 19.45 4.08
C LEU A 29 10.56 19.77 5.09
N GLU A 30 9.41 20.22 4.58
CA GLU A 30 8.20 20.48 5.36
C GLU A 30 7.05 19.69 4.76
N SER A 31 6.26 19.03 5.60
CA SER A 31 5.15 18.18 5.16
C SER A 31 4.02 18.27 6.18
N GLU A 32 2.80 18.33 5.66
CA GLU A 32 1.56 18.33 6.43
C GLU A 32 0.62 17.26 5.85
N ASN A 33 -0.22 16.69 6.70
CA ASN A 33 -1.20 15.68 6.31
C ASN A 33 -2.60 16.09 6.78
N SER A 34 -3.63 15.81 5.97
CA SER A 34 -5.01 16.21 6.23
C SER A 34 -5.81 15.22 7.09
N PHE A 35 -5.23 14.07 7.44
CA PHE A 35 -5.85 13.06 8.30
C PHE A 35 -4.98 12.71 9.51
N PRO A 36 -5.58 12.23 10.62
CA PRO A 36 -4.83 11.88 11.81
C PRO A 36 -3.73 10.85 11.52
N SER A 37 -2.54 11.07 12.09
CA SER A 37 -1.42 10.12 11.97
C SER A 37 -1.72 8.83 12.75
N ASN A 38 -1.13 7.72 12.28
CA ASN A 38 -1.16 6.40 12.94
C ASN A 38 -2.53 5.71 13.07
N ILE A 39 -3.52 6.11 12.27
CA ILE A 39 -4.87 5.50 12.29
C ILE A 39 -5.04 4.28 11.38
N GLY A 40 -3.99 3.80 10.72
CA GLY A 40 -4.12 2.68 9.78
C GLY A 40 -3.90 3.06 8.33
N PHE A 41 -4.22 4.29 7.92
CA PHE A 41 -4.40 4.66 6.51
C PHE A 41 -3.13 5.11 5.75
N GLY A 42 -2.00 4.42 5.95
CA GLY A 42 -0.84 4.59 5.08
C GLY A 42 -0.18 5.99 5.05
N SER A 43 -0.21 6.76 6.15
CA SER A 43 0.35 8.12 6.20
C SER A 43 1.84 8.22 5.81
N SER A 44 2.63 7.17 6.06
CA SER A 44 4.03 7.10 5.61
C SER A 44 4.15 6.93 4.09
N SER A 45 3.24 6.20 3.47
CA SER A 45 3.22 5.96 2.02
C SER A 45 3.04 7.27 1.26
N SER A 46 2.00 8.03 1.59
CA SER A 46 1.73 9.32 0.96
C SER A 46 2.82 10.35 1.29
N GLY A 47 3.30 10.38 2.54
CA GLY A 47 4.38 11.29 2.96
C GLY A 47 5.68 11.10 2.19
N PHE A 48 6.15 9.85 2.03
CA PHE A 48 7.39 9.59 1.27
C PHE A 48 7.22 9.74 -0.24
N ALA A 49 6.02 9.48 -0.79
CA ALA A 49 5.74 9.77 -2.19
C ALA A 49 5.78 11.27 -2.48
N ALA A 50 5.13 12.08 -1.63
CA ALA A 50 5.16 13.53 -1.73
C ALA A 50 6.58 14.09 -1.55
N ALA A 51 7.34 13.58 -0.58
CA ALA A 51 8.72 13.98 -0.37
C ALA A 51 9.61 13.64 -1.57
N ALA A 52 9.50 12.44 -2.14
CA ALA A 52 10.27 12.04 -3.31
C ALA A 52 9.99 12.92 -4.53
N LEU A 53 8.71 13.18 -4.83
CA LEU A 53 8.29 14.08 -5.90
C LEU A 53 8.87 15.49 -5.71
N ALA A 54 8.68 16.08 -4.52
CA ALA A 54 9.15 17.42 -4.22
C ALA A 54 10.68 17.55 -4.28
N LEU A 55 11.42 16.54 -3.80
CA LEU A 55 12.88 16.53 -3.82
C LEU A 55 13.43 16.39 -5.25
N VAL A 56 12.86 15.48 -6.06
CA VAL A 56 13.25 15.31 -7.46
C VAL A 56 13.01 16.59 -8.25
N GLU A 57 11.84 17.22 -8.07
CA GLU A 57 11.52 18.50 -8.70
C GLU A 57 12.47 19.61 -8.25
N ALA A 58 12.71 19.75 -6.94
CA ALA A 58 13.61 20.77 -6.39
C ALA A 58 15.07 20.59 -6.83
N ALA A 59 15.50 19.35 -7.08
CA ALA A 59 16.83 19.04 -7.61
C ALA A 59 16.94 19.24 -9.13
N GLY A 60 15.85 19.57 -9.82
CA GLY A 60 15.82 19.77 -11.27
C GLY A 60 16.03 18.49 -12.07
N LEU A 61 15.69 17.34 -11.50
CA LEU A 61 15.78 16.04 -12.16
C LEU A 61 14.53 15.78 -13.01
N ASP A 62 14.73 15.43 -14.27
CA ASP A 62 13.65 15.04 -15.20
C ASP A 62 13.47 13.52 -15.17
N LEU A 63 12.73 13.04 -14.16
CA LEU A 63 12.44 11.62 -13.96
C LEU A 63 10.97 11.31 -14.24
N THR A 64 10.71 10.15 -14.84
CA THR A 64 9.37 9.60 -14.98
C THR A 64 8.82 9.14 -13.63
N LEU A 65 7.49 9.02 -13.49
CA LEU A 65 6.87 8.53 -12.24
C LEU A 65 7.40 7.15 -11.80
N PRO A 66 7.61 6.16 -12.70
CA PRO A 66 8.28 4.92 -12.33
C PRO A 66 9.70 5.12 -11.79
N GLU A 67 10.47 6.07 -12.32
CA GLU A 67 11.80 6.38 -11.78
C GLU A 67 11.71 7.08 -10.42
N VAL A 68 10.79 8.03 -10.23
CA VAL A 68 10.55 8.65 -8.91
C VAL A 68 10.09 7.62 -7.88
N SER A 69 9.38 6.57 -8.29
CA SER A 69 8.96 5.50 -7.39
C SER A 69 10.14 4.77 -6.71
N THR A 70 11.31 4.71 -7.36
CA THR A 70 12.51 4.08 -6.79
C THR A 70 13.08 4.92 -5.66
N VAL A 71 13.01 6.24 -5.80
CA VAL A 71 13.36 7.22 -4.76
C VAL A 71 12.40 7.08 -3.58
N ALA A 72 11.09 7.07 -3.83
CA ALA A 72 10.07 6.95 -2.78
C ALA A 72 10.17 5.63 -2.00
N ARG A 73 10.50 4.52 -2.68
CA ARG A 73 10.64 3.18 -2.07
C ARG A 73 11.66 3.16 -0.93
N ARG A 74 12.74 3.94 -1.03
CA ARG A 74 13.79 4.03 0.00
C ARG A 74 13.25 4.59 1.31
N GLY A 75 12.31 5.52 1.20
CA GLY A 75 11.56 6.04 2.32
C GLY A 75 10.58 5.00 2.84
N SER A 76 9.72 4.44 2.00
CA SER A 76 8.79 3.36 2.35
C SER A 76 8.48 2.51 1.12
N SER A 77 8.51 1.18 1.21
CA SER A 77 8.21 0.33 0.04
C SER A 77 6.84 0.62 -0.57
N SER A 78 5.83 0.87 0.26
CA SER A 78 4.49 1.24 -0.18
C SER A 78 4.41 2.59 -0.91
N ALA A 79 5.32 3.53 -0.61
CA ALA A 79 5.31 4.87 -1.18
C ALA A 79 5.59 4.86 -2.69
N ALA A 80 6.30 3.85 -3.20
CA ALA A 80 6.49 3.67 -4.64
C ALA A 80 5.14 3.69 -5.39
N ARG A 81 4.18 2.86 -4.96
CA ARG A 81 2.85 2.78 -5.59
C ARG A 81 2.05 4.09 -5.50
N ALA A 82 2.25 4.86 -4.44
CA ALA A 82 1.60 6.15 -4.27
C ALA A 82 2.15 7.23 -5.24
N VAL A 83 3.37 7.07 -5.77
CA VAL A 83 3.92 7.96 -6.82
C VAL A 83 3.21 7.76 -8.15
N THR A 84 2.91 6.52 -8.51
CA THR A 84 2.30 6.17 -9.80
C THR A 84 0.77 6.20 -9.80
N GLY A 85 0.15 6.18 -8.61
CA GLY A 85 -1.26 6.49 -8.39
C GLY A 85 -2.26 5.44 -8.89
N ALA A 86 -3.54 5.65 -8.54
CA ALA A 86 -4.67 4.76 -8.82
C ALA A 86 -4.35 3.29 -8.54
N TYR A 87 -4.61 2.40 -9.50
CA TYR A 87 -4.18 1.01 -9.47
C TYR A 87 -2.72 0.92 -9.90
N SER A 88 -1.86 0.59 -8.93
CA SER A 88 -0.43 0.53 -9.17
C SER A 88 0.19 -0.74 -8.60
N ARG A 89 1.09 -1.32 -9.40
CA ARG A 89 1.90 -2.47 -9.03
C ARG A 89 3.33 -2.01 -8.75
N LEU A 90 3.91 -2.50 -7.66
CA LEU A 90 5.36 -2.44 -7.43
C LEU A 90 5.94 -3.80 -7.77
N ASP A 91 6.83 -3.85 -8.75
CA ASP A 91 7.53 -5.09 -9.10
C ASP A 91 8.64 -5.42 -8.10
N ALA A 92 8.79 -6.71 -7.82
CA ALA A 92 9.95 -7.22 -7.10
C ALA A 92 11.14 -7.31 -8.06
N GLY A 93 12.28 -6.75 -7.66
CA GLY A 93 13.49 -6.74 -8.48
C GLY A 93 14.74 -6.50 -7.64
N LEU A 94 15.90 -6.64 -8.27
CA LEU A 94 17.20 -6.55 -7.60
C LEU A 94 17.85 -5.16 -7.69
N ASN A 95 17.29 -4.26 -8.48
CA ASN A 95 17.81 -2.92 -8.73
C ASN A 95 16.67 -1.95 -9.05
N ASP A 96 16.98 -0.67 -9.24
CA ASP A 96 15.98 0.38 -9.47
C ASP A 96 15.33 0.31 -10.87
N ALA A 97 15.90 -0.43 -11.83
CA ALA A 97 15.27 -0.67 -13.12
C ALA A 97 14.19 -1.76 -13.03
N ASP A 98 14.45 -2.81 -12.27
CA ASP A 98 13.55 -3.98 -12.12
C ASP A 98 12.54 -3.80 -10.98
N CYS A 99 12.94 -3.13 -9.89
CA CYS A 99 12.10 -2.83 -8.75
C CYS A 99 11.66 -1.37 -8.90
N ARG A 100 10.47 -1.15 -9.42
CA ARG A 100 9.81 0.17 -9.52
C ARG A 100 8.31 -0.05 -9.67
N SER A 101 7.53 0.96 -9.31
CA SER A 101 6.10 0.88 -9.55
C SER A 101 5.71 1.40 -10.92
N HIS A 102 4.60 0.90 -11.43
CA HIS A 102 3.94 1.38 -12.61
C HIS A 102 2.42 1.41 -12.37
N ARG A 103 1.73 2.24 -13.13
CA ARG A 103 0.26 2.24 -13.16
C ARG A 103 -0.19 1.04 -14.00
N LEU A 104 -1.24 0.36 -13.56
CA LEU A 104 -1.88 -0.71 -14.31
C LEU A 104 -2.91 -0.12 -15.28
N ASP A 105 -3.14 -0.82 -16.39
CA ASP A 105 -4.26 -0.52 -17.29
C ASP A 105 -5.56 -0.94 -16.61
N VAL A 106 -6.56 -0.05 -16.66
CA VAL A 106 -7.87 -0.26 -16.05
C VAL A 106 -8.94 0.02 -17.11
N GLY A 107 -9.85 -0.93 -17.29
CA GLY A 107 -10.98 -0.80 -18.21
C GLY A 107 -12.29 -0.51 -17.50
N VAL A 108 -13.32 -0.27 -18.30
CA VAL A 108 -14.70 -0.11 -17.86
C VAL A 108 -15.44 -1.39 -18.20
N SER A 109 -16.22 -1.91 -17.25
CA SER A 109 -16.98 -3.15 -17.42
C SER A 109 -18.09 -3.01 -18.47
N GLU A 110 -18.65 -4.14 -18.90
CA GLU A 110 -19.78 -4.16 -19.85
C GLU A 110 -21.03 -3.44 -19.33
N ASP A 111 -21.26 -3.44 -18.02
CA ASP A 111 -22.36 -2.73 -17.36
C ASP A 111 -22.03 -1.27 -17.00
N GLY A 112 -20.82 -0.81 -17.34
CA GLY A 112 -20.42 0.59 -17.28
C GLY A 112 -19.75 1.02 -15.98
N PHE A 113 -19.35 0.09 -15.11
CA PHE A 113 -18.56 0.39 -13.92
C PHE A 113 -17.12 0.73 -14.30
N ASP A 114 -16.66 1.91 -13.87
CA ASP A 114 -15.28 2.36 -13.99
C ASP A 114 -14.59 2.27 -12.61
N PRO A 115 -13.62 1.36 -12.40
CA PRO A 115 -12.94 1.22 -11.12
C PRO A 115 -12.23 2.49 -10.63
N GLU A 116 -11.78 3.37 -11.52
CA GLU A 116 -11.09 4.60 -11.13
C GLU A 116 -12.06 5.74 -10.78
N GLU A 117 -13.22 5.80 -11.43
CA GLU A 117 -14.19 6.90 -11.28
C GLU A 117 -15.36 6.57 -10.34
N ASP A 118 -15.79 5.31 -10.29
CA ASP A 118 -17.00 4.88 -9.57
C ASP A 118 -16.71 4.27 -8.20
N LEU A 119 -15.50 3.77 -7.95
CA LEU A 119 -15.13 3.18 -6.66
C LEU A 119 -15.30 4.20 -5.52
N ARG A 120 -15.95 3.77 -4.44
CA ARG A 120 -16.05 4.52 -3.19
C ARG A 120 -15.49 3.67 -2.07
N ILE A 121 -14.73 4.30 -1.18
CA ILE A 121 -14.12 3.64 -0.02
C ILE A 121 -14.66 4.28 1.26
N VAL A 122 -15.19 3.45 2.15
CA VAL A 122 -15.56 3.80 3.51
C VAL A 122 -14.52 3.21 4.45
N ALA A 123 -13.77 4.08 5.13
CA ALA A 123 -12.73 3.65 6.05
C ALA A 123 -13.31 3.50 7.47
N ALA A 124 -13.50 2.26 7.93
CA ALA A 124 -13.89 1.94 9.29
C ALA A 124 -12.66 2.00 10.20
N HIS A 125 -12.51 3.13 10.90
CA HIS A 125 -11.42 3.31 11.86
C HIS A 125 -11.68 2.52 13.14
N VAL A 126 -10.85 1.50 13.37
CA VAL A 126 -10.82 0.71 14.60
C VAL A 126 -9.48 0.98 15.28
N PRO A 127 -9.45 1.74 16.38
CA PRO A 127 -8.20 2.12 17.03
C PRO A 127 -7.58 0.91 17.73
N ALA A 128 -6.38 0.54 17.30
CA ALA A 128 -5.55 -0.47 17.95
C ALA A 128 -4.07 -0.05 17.84
N TYR A 129 -3.28 -0.27 18.89
CA TYR A 129 -1.84 -0.04 18.83
C TYR A 129 -1.22 -1.03 17.83
N LYS A 130 -0.35 -0.52 16.95
CA LYS A 130 0.29 -1.31 15.90
C LYS A 130 1.76 -0.95 15.77
N GLU A 131 2.59 -1.97 15.51
CA GLU A 131 4.01 -1.83 15.23
C GLU A 131 4.28 -2.37 13.83
N THR A 132 4.00 -1.54 12.81
CA THR A 132 3.97 -2.00 11.41
C THR A 132 5.29 -2.58 10.90
N GLU A 133 6.44 -1.98 11.25
CA GLU A 133 7.74 -2.54 10.82
C GLU A 133 8.03 -3.90 11.47
N GLU A 134 7.67 -4.05 12.74
CA GLU A 134 7.79 -5.33 13.42
C GLU A 134 6.81 -6.36 12.87
N ALA A 135 5.60 -5.94 12.48
CA ALA A 135 4.57 -6.83 11.93
C ALA A 135 5.03 -7.44 10.60
N HIS A 136 5.72 -6.63 9.78
CA HIS A 136 6.32 -7.13 8.55
C HIS A 136 7.46 -8.13 8.83
N ARG A 137 8.33 -7.85 9.81
CA ARG A 137 9.43 -8.74 10.17
C ARG A 137 8.91 -10.08 10.73
N GLU A 138 7.89 -10.00 11.58
CA GLU A 138 7.25 -11.16 12.19
C GLU A 138 6.55 -12.02 11.13
N ALA A 139 5.74 -11.39 10.26
CA ALA A 139 5.01 -12.10 9.21
C ALA A 139 5.96 -12.78 8.22
N ALA A 140 7.14 -12.20 7.97
CA ALA A 140 8.18 -12.80 7.13
C ALA A 140 8.74 -14.12 7.71
N GLU A 141 8.69 -14.29 9.03
CA GLU A 141 9.13 -15.49 9.74
C GLU A 141 8.00 -16.53 9.90
N SER A 142 6.77 -16.23 9.45
CA SER A 142 5.65 -17.18 9.47
C SER A 142 5.91 -18.41 8.60
N HIS A 143 5.55 -19.58 9.12
CA HIS A 143 5.57 -20.84 8.37
C HIS A 143 4.60 -20.86 7.18
N MET A 144 3.64 -19.93 7.11
CA MET A 144 2.72 -19.77 5.99
C MET A 144 3.25 -18.81 4.91
N MET A 145 4.30 -18.03 5.19
CA MET A 145 4.77 -16.96 4.31
C MET A 145 5.24 -17.47 2.94
N GLN A 146 5.87 -18.65 2.88
CA GLN A 146 6.29 -19.25 1.62
C GLN A 146 5.10 -19.55 0.70
N ALA A 147 4.04 -20.14 1.26
CA ALA A 147 2.83 -20.45 0.51
C ALA A 147 2.11 -19.18 0.05
N ARG A 148 2.02 -18.16 0.92
CA ARG A 148 1.48 -16.84 0.57
C ARG A 148 2.25 -16.20 -0.59
N THR A 149 3.58 -16.19 -0.51
CA THR A 149 4.44 -15.56 -1.54
C THR A 149 4.29 -16.24 -2.90
N ALA A 150 4.06 -17.56 -2.92
CA ALA A 150 3.74 -18.28 -4.15
C ALA A 150 2.34 -17.91 -4.67
N HIS A 151 1.33 -17.94 -3.80
CA HIS A 151 -0.07 -17.68 -4.17
C HIS A 151 -0.30 -16.24 -4.67
N VAL A 152 0.38 -15.25 -4.10
CA VAL A 152 0.20 -13.84 -4.50
C VAL A 152 0.58 -13.61 -5.97
N GLN A 153 1.41 -14.47 -6.58
CA GLN A 153 1.73 -14.37 -8.01
C GLN A 153 0.50 -14.65 -8.87
N ASP A 154 -0.31 -15.65 -8.49
CA ASP A 154 -1.57 -15.96 -9.19
C ASP A 154 -2.60 -14.84 -8.95
N GLN A 155 -2.69 -14.33 -7.72
CA GLN A 155 -3.57 -13.19 -7.41
C GLN A 155 -3.20 -11.93 -8.18
N LEU A 156 -1.91 -11.68 -8.43
CA LEU A 156 -1.47 -10.56 -9.25
C LEU A 156 -1.86 -10.73 -10.72
N VAL A 157 -1.83 -11.95 -11.25
CA VAL A 157 -2.32 -12.24 -12.61
C VAL A 157 -3.81 -11.98 -12.69
N GLU A 158 -4.58 -12.55 -11.76
CA GLU A 158 -6.03 -12.39 -11.66
C GLU A 158 -6.44 -10.92 -11.52
N MET A 159 -5.84 -10.20 -10.58
CA MET A 159 -6.11 -8.78 -10.36
C MET A 159 -5.79 -7.94 -11.60
N THR A 160 -4.68 -8.22 -12.29
CA THR A 160 -4.30 -7.46 -13.50
C THR A 160 -5.30 -7.70 -14.64
N ASP A 161 -5.80 -8.92 -14.79
CA ASP A 161 -6.82 -9.28 -15.78
C ASP A 161 -8.16 -8.63 -15.45
N ALA A 162 -8.65 -8.81 -14.22
CA ALA A 162 -9.90 -8.25 -13.74
C ALA A 162 -9.94 -6.71 -13.82
N LEU A 163 -8.83 -6.03 -13.54
CA LEU A 163 -8.72 -4.58 -13.69
C LEU A 163 -8.85 -4.12 -15.14
N ARG A 164 -8.28 -4.86 -16.09
CA ARG A 164 -8.39 -4.53 -17.52
C ARG A 164 -9.82 -4.64 -18.04
N ASP A 165 -10.59 -5.56 -17.47
CA ASP A 165 -11.98 -5.78 -17.85
C ASP A 165 -12.97 -5.00 -16.96
N GLY A 166 -12.48 -4.28 -15.94
CA GLY A 166 -13.32 -3.53 -15.00
C GLY A 166 -14.20 -4.43 -14.11
N GLU A 167 -13.86 -5.70 -13.93
CA GLU A 167 -14.72 -6.67 -13.26
C GLU A 167 -14.73 -6.49 -11.73
N PHE A 168 -15.72 -5.75 -11.21
CA PHE A 168 -15.88 -5.41 -9.79
C PHE A 168 -15.67 -6.60 -8.85
N ASP A 169 -16.45 -7.67 -9.04
CA ASP A 169 -16.44 -8.80 -8.11
C ASP A 169 -15.07 -9.50 -8.09
N ARG A 170 -14.44 -9.71 -9.25
CA ARG A 170 -13.11 -10.34 -9.34
C ARG A 170 -12.03 -9.49 -8.69
N ILE A 171 -12.05 -8.17 -8.92
CA ILE A 171 -11.10 -7.21 -8.31
C ILE A 171 -11.20 -7.31 -6.79
N PHE A 172 -12.41 -7.14 -6.25
CA PHE A 172 -12.58 -6.94 -4.82
C PHE A 172 -12.68 -8.25 -4.01
N GLU A 173 -13.09 -9.36 -4.63
CA GLU A 173 -12.96 -10.70 -4.05
C GLU A 173 -11.47 -11.06 -3.88
N THR A 174 -10.65 -10.78 -4.90
CA THR A 174 -9.20 -11.01 -4.82
C THR A 174 -8.57 -10.17 -3.72
N ALA A 175 -8.97 -8.91 -3.57
CA ALA A 175 -8.49 -8.01 -2.50
C ALA A 175 -8.91 -8.48 -1.09
N GLU A 176 -10.17 -8.92 -0.93
CA GLU A 176 -10.68 -9.46 0.34
C GLU A 176 -9.90 -10.73 0.74
N HIS A 177 -9.71 -11.66 -0.20
CA HIS A 177 -8.95 -12.88 0.05
C HIS A 177 -7.47 -12.61 0.37
N ASP A 178 -6.82 -11.67 -0.32
CA ASP A 178 -5.44 -11.31 0.01
C ASP A 178 -5.32 -10.70 1.42
N SER A 179 -6.30 -9.89 1.84
CA SER A 179 -6.35 -9.30 3.19
C SER A 179 -6.43 -10.36 4.29
N LEU A 180 -7.27 -11.38 4.08
CA LEU A 180 -7.38 -12.53 5.00
C LEU A 180 -6.07 -13.34 5.04
N SER A 181 -5.46 -13.57 3.87
CA SER A 181 -4.20 -14.30 3.73
C SER A 181 -3.02 -13.57 4.39
N LEU A 182 -2.94 -12.25 4.26
CA LEU A 182 -1.94 -11.41 4.93
C LEU A 182 -2.07 -11.56 6.44
N THR A 183 -3.29 -11.38 6.96
CA THR A 183 -3.54 -11.47 8.40
C THR A 183 -3.23 -12.86 8.94
N ALA A 184 -3.56 -13.92 8.20
CA ALA A 184 -3.20 -15.29 8.56
C ALA A 184 -1.68 -15.44 8.73
N THR A 185 -0.86 -14.86 7.85
CA THR A 185 0.61 -14.88 8.00
C THR A 185 1.08 -14.12 9.24
N THR A 186 0.49 -12.96 9.55
CA THR A 186 0.80 -12.20 10.77
C THR A 186 0.40 -12.95 12.05
N MET A 187 -0.72 -13.68 12.03
CA MET A 187 -1.17 -14.50 13.19
C MET A 187 -0.31 -15.74 13.42
N THR A 188 0.42 -16.18 12.40
CA THR A 188 1.17 -17.45 12.40
C THR A 188 2.68 -17.27 12.40
N GLY A 189 3.17 -16.04 12.51
CA GLY A 189 4.56 -15.81 12.81
C GLY A 189 4.91 -16.11 14.28
N PRO A 190 6.18 -15.89 14.66
CA PRO A 190 6.72 -16.32 15.95
C PRO A 190 6.07 -15.68 17.18
N ALA A 191 5.55 -14.46 17.07
CA ALA A 191 4.92 -13.74 18.17
C ALA A 191 3.39 -13.90 18.19
N GLY A 192 2.80 -14.44 17.12
CA GLY A 192 1.40 -14.82 17.06
C GLY A 192 0.46 -13.62 17.14
N TRP A 193 0.75 -12.56 16.38
CA TRP A 193 0.06 -11.29 16.51
C TRP A 193 -1.36 -11.32 15.96
N VAL A 194 -2.30 -10.90 16.80
CA VAL A 194 -3.73 -10.77 16.47
C VAL A 194 -4.13 -9.31 16.57
N TYR A 195 -4.13 -8.61 15.43
CA TYR A 195 -4.49 -7.19 15.38
C TYR A 195 -5.98 -6.92 15.29
N TRP A 196 -6.73 -7.80 14.62
CA TRP A 196 -8.18 -7.65 14.49
C TRP A 196 -8.85 -7.61 15.84
N GLN A 197 -9.71 -6.61 16.01
CA GLN A 197 -10.55 -6.44 17.18
C GLN A 197 -11.94 -7.00 16.90
N PRO A 198 -12.78 -7.22 17.94
CA PRO A 198 -14.18 -7.61 17.73
C PRO A 198 -14.92 -6.71 16.74
N GLU A 199 -14.61 -5.41 16.73
CA GLU A 199 -15.16 -4.42 15.80
C GLU A 199 -14.71 -4.68 14.35
N THR A 200 -13.47 -5.11 14.13
CA THR A 200 -13.00 -5.51 12.79
C THR A 200 -13.85 -6.67 12.25
N ILE A 201 -14.08 -7.68 13.09
CA ILE A 201 -14.90 -8.85 12.71
C ILE A 201 -16.36 -8.46 12.50
N ALA A 202 -16.89 -7.55 13.32
CA ALA A 202 -18.24 -7.02 13.14
C ALA A 202 -18.40 -6.32 11.77
N VAL A 203 -17.40 -5.56 11.33
CA VAL A 203 -17.40 -4.96 9.98
C VAL A 203 -17.40 -6.03 8.89
N PHE A 204 -16.58 -7.09 9.01
CA PHE A 204 -16.57 -8.17 8.00
C PHE A 204 -17.92 -8.87 7.88
N ASN A 205 -18.58 -9.14 9.00
CA ASN A 205 -19.90 -9.76 9.00
C ASN A 205 -20.94 -8.83 8.36
N ALA A 206 -20.92 -7.53 8.71
CA ALA A 206 -21.82 -6.55 8.10
C ALA A 206 -21.63 -6.42 6.58
N VAL A 207 -20.37 -6.43 6.10
CA VAL A 207 -20.07 -6.41 4.65
C VAL A 207 -20.61 -7.66 3.95
N ARG A 208 -20.46 -8.84 4.56
CA ARG A 208 -21.00 -10.09 4.00
C ARG A 208 -22.52 -10.10 3.98
N GLU A 209 -23.18 -9.63 5.04
CA GLU A 209 -24.64 -9.47 5.08
C GLU A 209 -25.13 -8.52 3.99
N LEU A 210 -24.48 -7.36 3.81
CA LEU A 210 -24.80 -6.42 2.72
C LEU A 210 -24.63 -7.06 1.34
N ARG A 211 -23.58 -7.87 1.14
CA ARG A 211 -23.35 -8.60 -0.10
C ARG A 211 -24.44 -9.65 -0.36
N GLU A 212 -24.91 -10.35 0.67
CA GLU A 212 -26.05 -11.27 0.56
C GLU A 212 -27.37 -10.54 0.22
N GLU A 213 -27.51 -9.28 0.64
CA GLU A 213 -28.63 -8.40 0.30
C GLU A 213 -28.53 -7.78 -1.11
N GLY A 214 -27.44 -8.05 -1.84
CA GLY A 214 -27.23 -7.61 -3.22
C GLY A 214 -26.47 -6.29 -3.36
N VAL A 215 -25.82 -5.80 -2.30
CA VAL A 215 -24.92 -4.65 -2.38
C VAL A 215 -23.53 -5.13 -2.84
N PRO A 216 -22.96 -4.63 -3.93
CA PRO A 216 -21.62 -5.00 -4.39
C PRO A 216 -20.59 -4.34 -3.45
N VAL A 217 -20.22 -5.04 -2.39
CA VAL A 217 -19.32 -4.54 -1.35
C VAL A 217 -18.39 -5.65 -0.85
N TYR A 218 -17.16 -5.25 -0.57
CA TYR A 218 -16.08 -6.11 -0.10
C TYR A 218 -15.32 -5.39 1.00
N PHE A 219 -14.33 -6.03 1.60
CA PHE A 219 -13.45 -5.37 2.54
C PHE A 219 -11.99 -5.67 2.26
N SER A 220 -11.11 -4.78 2.72
CA SER A 220 -9.67 -4.97 2.72
C SER A 220 -9.09 -4.51 4.06
N THR A 221 -7.98 -5.13 4.48
CA THR A 221 -7.24 -4.72 5.67
C THR A 221 -5.74 -4.70 5.42
N ASP A 222 -5.06 -3.73 6.02
CA ASP A 222 -3.61 -3.76 6.19
C ASP A 222 -3.23 -4.62 7.41
N THR A 223 -2.04 -4.41 8.00
CA THR A 223 -1.57 -5.10 9.21
C THR A 223 -2.20 -4.56 10.51
N GLY A 224 -3.44 -4.04 10.48
CA GLY A 224 -4.08 -3.35 11.61
C GLY A 224 -5.55 -3.73 11.76
N ALA A 225 -6.21 -3.11 12.75
CA ALA A 225 -7.63 -3.39 13.04
C ALA A 225 -8.61 -2.62 12.15
N SER A 226 -8.18 -1.51 11.55
CA SER A 226 -9.04 -0.70 10.69
C SER A 226 -9.31 -1.39 9.35
N VAL A 227 -10.49 -1.17 8.81
CA VAL A 227 -11.00 -1.85 7.62
C VAL A 227 -11.35 -0.82 6.55
N TYR A 228 -10.96 -1.09 5.32
CA TYR A 228 -11.49 -0.39 4.15
C TYR A 228 -12.64 -1.22 3.61
N VAL A 229 -13.78 -0.57 3.41
CA VAL A 229 -15.00 -1.14 2.81
C VAL A 229 -15.25 -0.44 1.48
#